data_AF-A0A963DK96-F1
#
_entry.id   AF-A0A963DK96-F1
#
_cell.length_a   1.000
_cell.length_b   1.000
_cell.length_c   1.000
_cell.angle_alpha   90.00
_cell.angle_beta   90.00
_cell.angle_gamma   90.00
#
_symmetry.space_group_name_H-M   'P 1'
#
loop_
_entity.id
_entity.type
_entity.pdbx_description
1 polymer ?
#
loop_
_entity_poly.entity_id
_entity_poly.type
_entity_poly.pdbx_seq_one_letter_code
_entity_poly.pdbx_strand_id
1 'polypeptide(L)' 'MLQTIEVEVDAQGGIHPLQPLPKVWEQRALLTLFVPEPLFVQTDSSNIRSLFGLLKARKGVSLEAMDTAIREHVEMKVRL' A
#
# COMPACT_ATOMS: atom_id res chain seq x y z
N MET A 1 -13.52 23.99 -7.25
CA MET A 1 -12.81 22.69 -7.32
C MET A 1 -11.38 22.96 -7.75
N LEU A 2 -10.39 22.46 -7.00
CA LEU A 2 -8.98 22.54 -7.40
C LEU A 2 -8.73 21.40 -8.41
N GLN A 3 -8.15 21.74 -9.56
CA GLN A 3 -7.72 20.75 -10.54
C GLN A 3 -6.26 20.38 -10.26
N THR A 4 -5.99 19.09 -10.11
CA THR A 4 -4.61 18.58 -10.01
C THR A 4 -4.08 18.37 -11.42
N ILE A 5 -2.89 18.87 -11.69
CA ILE A 5 -2.17 18.69 -12.95
C ILE A 5 -0.84 17.99 -12.67
N GLU A 6 -0.38 17.21 -13.63
CA GLU A 6 0.98 16.64 -13.61
C GLU A 6 1.93 17.56 -14.37
N VAL A 7 3.09 17.79 -13.78
CA VAL A 7 4.13 18.67 -14.33
C VAL A 7 5.48 17.99 -14.22
N GLU A 8 6.33 18.20 -15.22
CA GLU A 8 7.74 17.85 -15.17
C GLU A 8 8.53 19.06 -14.67
N VAL A 9 9.50 18.82 -13.77
CA VAL A 9 10.39 19.88 -13.25
C VAL A 9 11.80 19.60 -13.75
N ASP A 10 12.37 20.54 -14.50
CA ASP A 10 13.74 20.40 -15.01
C ASP A 10 14.81 20.70 -13.94
N ALA A 11 16.07 20.43 -14.26
CA ALA A 11 17.20 20.64 -13.35
C ALA A 11 17.44 22.13 -13.00
N GLN A 12 16.86 23.04 -13.76
CA GLN A 12 16.93 24.49 -13.58
C GLN A 12 15.71 25.03 -12.81
N GLY A 13 14.75 24.17 -12.45
CA GLY A 13 13.52 24.53 -11.75
C GLY A 13 12.41 25.06 -12.65
N GLY A 14 12.53 24.90 -13.97
CA GLY A 14 11.46 25.14 -14.93
C GLY A 14 10.35 24.11 -14.79
N ILE A 15 9.10 24.57 -14.81
CA ILE A 15 7.90 23.74 -14.67
C ILE A 15 7.24 23.59 -16.03
N HIS A 16 7.17 22.37 -16.53
CA HIS A 16 6.61 22.03 -17.84
C HIS A 16 5.31 21.23 -17.65
N PRO A 17 4.15 21.82 -17.96
CA PRO A 17 2.88 21.11 -17.87
C PRO A 17 2.83 19.99 -18.92
N LEU A 18 2.46 18.78 -18.49
CA LEU A 18 2.24 17.66 -19.43
C LEU A 18 0.93 17.81 -20.20
N GLN A 19 0.01 18.62 -19.67
CA GLN A 19 -1.31 18.89 -20.23
C GLN A 19 -1.45 20.39 -20.53
N PRO A 20 -2.18 20.76 -21.58
CA PRO A 20 -2.38 22.17 -21.93
C PRO A 20 -3.13 22.89 -20.80
N LEU A 21 -2.48 23.92 -20.25
CA LEU A 21 -3.09 24.78 -19.25
C LEU A 21 -4.13 25.71 -19.89
N PRO A 22 -5.20 26.06 -19.15
CA PRO A 22 -6.12 27.09 -19.62
C PRO A 22 -5.37 28.40 -19.83
N LYS A 23 -5.67 29.10 -20.93
CA LYS A 23 -5.04 30.38 -21.31
C LYS A 23 -5.43 31.49 -20.33
N VAL A 24 -4.83 31.50 -19.16
CA VAL A 24 -4.94 32.58 -18.18
C VAL A 24 -3.52 33.05 -17.90
N TRP A 25 -3.33 34.37 -17.91
CA TRP A 25 -2.00 34.97 -18.01
C TRP A 25 -1.14 34.75 -16.77
N GLU A 26 -1.76 34.46 -15.62
CA GLU A 26 -1.06 34.17 -14.38
C GLU A 26 -1.84 33.11 -13.59
N GLN A 27 -1.21 31.97 -13.31
CA GLN A 27 -1.77 30.91 -12.49
C GLN A 27 -0.83 30.64 -11.31
N ARG A 28 -1.42 30.54 -10.12
CA ARG A 28 -0.71 30.12 -8.91
C ARG A 28 -1.06 28.66 -8.65
N ALA A 29 -0.06 27.82 -8.45
CA ALA A 29 -0.23 26.41 -8.15
C ALA A 29 0.41 26.06 -6.81
N LEU A 30 -0.12 25.02 -6.16
CA LEU A 30 0.49 24.38 -4.99
C LEU A 30 1.24 23.15 -5.48
N LEU A 31 2.56 23.12 -5.24
CA LEU A 31 3.38 21.94 -5.52
C LEU A 31 3.32 21.01 -4.33
N THR A 32 2.80 19.80 -4.54
CA THR A 32 2.83 18.73 -3.55
C THR A 32 3.83 17.70 -4.01
N LEU A 33 4.97 17.61 -3.31
CA LEU A 33 5.96 16.56 -3.55
C LEU A 33 5.49 15.28 -2.88
N PHE A 34 5.15 14.27 -3.68
CA PHE A 34 4.89 12.94 -3.15
C PHE A 34 6.23 12.25 -2.90
N VAL A 35 6.62 12.12 -1.63
CA VAL A 35 7.72 11.24 -1.26
C VAL A 35 7.19 9.82 -1.49
N PRO A 36 7.77 9.04 -2.42
CA PRO A 36 7.34 7.67 -2.60
C PRO A 36 7.49 6.97 -1.26
N GLU A 37 6.40 6.42 -0.73
CA GLU A 37 6.49 5.51 0.40
C GLU A 37 7.53 4.46 0.03
N PRO A 38 8.48 4.13 0.93
CA PRO A 38 9.41 3.06 0.67
C PRO A 38 8.56 1.84 0.34
N LEU A 39 8.58 1.41 -0.93
CA LEU A 39 8.02 0.14 -1.39
C LEU A 39 8.42 -0.85 -0.32
N PHE A 40 7.45 -1.31 0.48
CA PHE A 40 7.67 -2.13 1.67
C PHE A 40 8.90 -2.98 1.43
N VAL A 41 10.05 -2.53 1.95
CA VAL A 41 11.27 -3.32 1.95
C VAL A 41 10.80 -4.56 2.65
N GLN A 42 10.77 -5.68 1.92
CA GLN A 42 10.25 -6.96 2.36
C GLN A 42 10.56 -7.12 3.83
N THR A 43 9.62 -6.73 4.70
CA THR A 43 9.82 -6.80 6.13
C THR A 43 9.94 -8.28 6.32
N ASP A 44 11.13 -8.74 6.73
CA ASP A 44 11.45 -10.13 6.93
C ASP A 44 10.23 -10.81 7.54
N SER A 45 9.51 -11.54 6.70
CA SER A 45 8.18 -12.06 7.03
C SER A 45 8.25 -13.08 8.16
N SER A 46 9.45 -13.38 8.66
CA SER A 46 9.72 -14.12 9.87
C SER A 46 9.01 -13.52 11.09
N ASN A 47 8.96 -12.19 11.22
CA ASN A 47 8.45 -11.56 12.45
C ASN A 47 6.93 -11.37 12.49
N ILE A 48 6.26 -11.30 11.33
CA ILE A 48 4.78 -11.29 11.28
C ILE A 48 4.24 -12.72 11.28
N ARG A 49 4.94 -13.68 10.66
CA ARG A 49 4.57 -15.11 10.72
C ARG A 49 4.73 -15.72 12.11
N SER A 50 5.63 -15.19 12.94
CA SER A 50 5.77 -15.61 14.34
C SER A 50 4.60 -15.11 15.21
N LEU A 51 4.06 -13.93 14.90
CA LEU A 51 2.92 -13.32 15.60
C LEU A 51 1.56 -13.82 15.10
N PHE A 52 1.44 -14.02 13.78
CA PHE A 52 0.22 -14.48 13.12
C PHE A 52 0.55 -15.80 12.40
N GLY A 53 0.14 -16.92 13.01
CA GLY A 53 0.25 -18.23 12.39
C GLY A 53 -0.53 -18.24 11.08
N LEU A 54 0.14 -18.55 9.97
CA LEU A 54 -0.49 -18.56 8.65
C LEU A 54 -1.05 -19.96 8.38
N LEU A 55 -2.37 -20.10 8.47
CA LEU A 55 -3.07 -21.33 8.09
C LEU A 55 -3.29 -21.37 6.58
N LYS A 56 -2.73 -22.40 5.92
CA LYS A 56 -2.89 -22.62 4.48
C LYS A 56 -3.82 -23.80 4.23
N ALA A 57 -4.87 -23.58 3.43
CA ALA A 57 -5.71 -24.66 2.91
C ALA A 57 -5.17 -25.14 1.56
N ARG A 58 -5.14 -26.46 1.34
CA ARG A 58 -4.71 -27.07 0.05
C ARG A 58 -5.80 -27.02 -1.03
N LYS A 59 -7.04 -26.73 -0.65
CA LYS A 59 -8.24 -26.65 -1.51
C LYS A 59 -9.15 -25.54 -0.98
N GLY A 60 -10.15 -25.13 -1.77
CA GLY A 60 -11.20 -24.23 -1.29
C GLY A 60 -11.93 -24.86 -0.10
N VAL A 61 -12.06 -24.12 1.00
CA VAL A 61 -12.71 -24.54 2.24
C VAL A 61 -13.74 -23.51 2.66
N SER A 62 -14.80 -23.93 3.36
CA SER A 62 -15.76 -23.00 3.93
C SER A 62 -15.15 -22.18 5.08
N LEU A 63 -15.75 -21.03 5.37
CA LEU A 63 -15.30 -20.17 6.46
C LEU A 63 -15.47 -20.86 7.83
N GLU A 64 -16.53 -21.67 7.99
CA GLU A 64 -16.75 -22.43 9.24
C GLU A 64 -15.65 -23.47 9.46
N ALA A 65 -15.24 -24.19 8.41
CA ALA A 65 -14.15 -25.15 8.49
C ALA A 65 -12.81 -24.49 8.86
N MET A 66 -12.60 -23.25 8.42
CA MET A 66 -11.42 -22.46 8.81
C MET A 66 -11.48 -22.05 10.29
N ASP A 67 -12.65 -21.60 10.79
CA ASP A 67 -12.82 -21.20 12.20
C ASP A 67 -12.60 -22.38 13.14
N THR A 68 -13.11 -23.57 12.80
CA THR A 68 -12.87 -24.80 13.57
C THR A 68 -11.38 -25.15 13.61
N ALA A 69 -10.69 -25.10 12.47
CA ALA A 69 -9.27 -25.41 12.41
C ALA A 69 -8.40 -24.43 13.22
N ILE A 70 -8.78 -23.15 13.26
CA ILE A 70 -8.11 -22.13 14.10
C ILE A 70 -8.22 -22.52 15.58
N ARG A 71 -9.43 -22.86 16.05
CA ARG A 71 -9.70 -23.21 17.46
C ARG A 71 -8.93 -24.46 17.88
N GLU A 72 -8.97 -25.52 17.08
CA GLU A 72 -8.23 -26.77 17.36
C GLU A 72 -6.71 -26.54 17.42
N HIS A 73 -6.17 -25.71 16.53
CA HIS A 73 -4.73 -25.42 16.50
C HIS A 73 -4.27 -24.63 17.73
N VAL A 74 -5.12 -23.76 18.29
CA VAL A 74 -4.85 -23.04 19.54
C VAL A 74 -4.87 -24.00 20.73
N GLU A 75 -5.81 -24.94 20.80
CA GLU A 75 -5.90 -25.91 21.90
C GLU A 75 -4.69 -26.87 21.97
N MET A 76 -4.16 -27.28 20.81
CA MET A 76 -2.94 -28.11 20.78
C MET A 76 -1.70 -27.37 21.31
N LYS A 77 -1.61 -26.05 21.09
CA LYS A 77 -0.43 -25.25 21.47
C LYS A 77 -0.39 -24.88 22.95
N VAL A 78 -1.53 -24.92 23.65
CA VAL A 78 -1.64 -24.63 25.09
C VAL A 78 -1.42 -25.86 25.98
N ARG A 79 -1.50 -27.07 25.42
CA ARG A 79 -1.30 -28.34 26.15
C ARG A 79 0.15 -28.88 26.12
N LEU A 80 1.08 -28.16 25.49
CA LEU A 80 2.52 -28.46 25.45
C LEU A 80 3.27 -27.43 26.30
#